data_AF-A0A8B6FT33-F1
#
_entry.id   AF-A0A8B6FT33-F1
#
_cell.length_a   1.000
_cell.length_b   1.000
_cell.length_c   1.000
_cell.angle_alpha   90.00
_cell.angle_beta   90.00
_cell.angle_gamma   90.00
#
_symmetry.space_group_name_H-M   'P 1'
#
loop_
_entity.id
_entity.type
_entity.pdbx_description
1 polymer ?
#
loop_
_entity_poly.entity_id
_entity_poly.type
_entity_poly.pdbx_seq_one_letter_code
_entity_poly.pdbx_strand_id
1 'polypeptide(L)'
;MCSKIYDKVTSVVLQKHTEHLLSSHDVNYNKKNTMSDSGKGKLRYIFGRCIAKSRFHNMKHAKTNMYKKKNRESLAKSFIKVKMLDSLTKNYTELVQDSKYNKTLLETQRKQSLSQGLTNITDETYEFILKVDEKRLSVQQEKVFHLYGADFLSHCHNVLLKDTNLFNIWRILFQSFDYCNNYLRFVHQTAEQCLHELFEDVVHRFCRIADNQFRKDFLMTVGKSKTESLRKRVDSKHSKTVAPSILNMKNIYNDKSVSKQSTHFKLKSAIFDQGNSAFVNFVKNDLLKLCKSYDIKMSCSSSNDVIKQKLCSKIPSLEGFSHPKYLQQAVSDTTTVSTSTKSKHATSSEATQSTSGEATPSTPSEATPSTSIRNTSATQPRRRKRKSKFTTRSQRKSSKTENKEEKETVCPLCQSVYIDGDDWIACDLCDLWYDRKCLNLNDDQWDDLEGSDWYCPDCLK
;
A
#
# COMPACT_ATOMS: atom_id res chain seq x y z
N MET A 1 17.75 -35.34 -23.52
CA MET A 1 16.29 -35.09 -23.64
C MET A 1 15.85 -33.76 -23.01
N CYS A 2 16.45 -33.27 -21.91
CA CYS A 2 16.04 -32.02 -21.28
C CYS A 2 16.27 -30.73 -22.09
N SER A 3 17.34 -30.61 -22.90
CA SER A 3 17.54 -29.38 -23.70
C SER A 3 16.48 -29.27 -24.80
N LYS A 4 16.20 -30.31 -25.58
CA LYS A 4 15.19 -30.26 -26.65
C LYS A 4 13.76 -29.91 -26.17
N ILE A 5 13.40 -30.29 -24.94
CA ILE A 5 12.11 -29.91 -24.34
C ILE A 5 12.16 -28.45 -23.87
N TYR A 6 13.28 -28.03 -23.28
CA TYR A 6 13.51 -26.64 -22.88
C TYR A 6 13.51 -25.70 -24.09
N ASP A 7 14.17 -26.07 -25.18
CA ASP A 7 14.23 -25.33 -26.43
C ASP A 7 12.84 -25.22 -27.07
N LYS A 8 12.07 -26.31 -27.09
CA LYS A 8 10.71 -26.32 -27.66
C LYS A 8 9.70 -25.52 -26.84
N VAL A 9 9.77 -25.56 -25.52
CA VAL A 9 8.89 -24.76 -24.66
C VAL A 9 9.27 -23.29 -24.70
N THR A 10 10.57 -22.98 -24.69
CA THR A 10 11.03 -21.61 -24.80
C THR A 10 10.67 -21.02 -26.15
N SER A 11 10.85 -21.80 -27.23
CA SER A 11 10.34 -21.47 -28.55
C SER A 11 8.84 -21.20 -28.48
N VAL A 12 7.99 -22.02 -27.88
CA VAL A 12 6.54 -21.71 -27.76
C VAL A 12 6.22 -20.43 -26.95
N VAL A 13 6.94 -20.12 -25.88
CA VAL A 13 6.69 -18.91 -25.06
C VAL A 13 7.13 -17.65 -25.80
N LEU A 14 8.31 -17.71 -26.39
CA LEU A 14 8.88 -16.62 -27.17
C LEU A 14 8.13 -16.49 -28.48
N GLN A 15 7.74 -17.59 -29.12
CA GLN A 15 6.88 -17.64 -30.29
C GLN A 15 5.48 -17.17 -29.94
N LYS A 16 4.89 -17.34 -28.76
CA LYS A 16 3.65 -16.64 -28.38
C LYS A 16 3.85 -15.13 -28.22
N HIS A 17 4.95 -14.72 -27.60
CA HIS A 17 5.34 -13.29 -27.50
C HIS A 17 5.66 -12.70 -28.88
N THR A 18 6.17 -13.53 -29.79
CA THR A 18 6.63 -13.19 -31.14
C THR A 18 5.53 -13.41 -32.18
N GLU A 19 4.51 -14.25 -31.99
CA GLU A 19 3.32 -14.47 -32.85
C GLU A 19 2.30 -13.36 -32.62
N HIS A 20 2.28 -12.83 -31.39
CA HIS A 20 1.73 -11.50 -31.12
C HIS A 20 2.44 -10.42 -31.98
N LEU A 21 3.67 -10.67 -32.45
CA LEU A 21 4.40 -9.82 -33.39
C LEU A 21 4.42 -10.32 -34.85
N LEU A 22 4.25 -11.63 -35.14
CA LEU A 22 4.50 -12.35 -36.42
C LEU A 22 3.27 -12.93 -37.11
N SER A 23 2.07 -12.85 -36.51
CA SER A 23 0.79 -12.91 -37.28
C SER A 23 0.61 -11.74 -38.28
N SER A 24 1.72 -11.11 -38.62
CA SER A 24 1.97 -9.90 -39.38
C SER A 24 2.83 -10.15 -40.63
N HIS A 25 3.23 -11.40 -40.91
CA HIS A 25 4.18 -11.68 -41.99
C HIS A 25 3.63 -12.40 -43.23
N ASP A 26 2.33 -12.71 -43.29
CA ASP A 26 1.66 -13.13 -44.51
C ASP A 26 0.58 -12.11 -44.96
N VAL A 27 0.91 -11.41 -46.04
CA VAL A 27 0.03 -10.74 -47.02
C VAL A 27 -1.15 -9.90 -46.48
N ASN A 28 -0.89 -8.78 -45.78
CA ASN A 28 -1.50 -7.48 -46.13
C ASN A 28 -0.96 -6.34 -45.24
N TYR A 29 -0.23 -5.45 -45.86
CA TYR A 29 0.42 -4.29 -45.27
C TYR A 29 -0.63 -3.19 -44.99
N ASN A 30 -1.38 -3.25 -43.87
CA ASN A 30 -2.02 -2.06 -43.23
C ASN A 30 -2.86 -2.30 -41.95
N LYS A 31 -2.63 -3.35 -41.15
CA LYS A 31 -3.30 -3.48 -39.84
C LYS A 31 -2.28 -3.62 -38.72
N LYS A 32 -1.82 -2.49 -38.17
CA LYS A 32 -1.10 -2.43 -36.87
C LYS A 32 -1.94 -3.21 -35.85
N ASN A 33 -1.51 -4.41 -35.49
CA ASN A 33 -2.21 -5.21 -34.50
C ASN A 33 -1.89 -4.64 -33.11
N THR A 34 -2.64 -3.61 -32.75
CA THR A 34 -2.48 -2.86 -31.52
C THR A 34 -2.83 -3.74 -30.33
N MET A 35 -1.96 -3.78 -29.31
CA MET A 35 -2.30 -4.30 -27.98
C MET A 35 -3.74 -3.92 -27.60
N SER A 36 -4.50 -4.87 -27.08
CA SER A 36 -5.92 -4.62 -26.73
C SER A 36 -6.05 -3.42 -25.80
N ASP A 37 -7.18 -2.73 -25.85
CA ASP A 37 -7.40 -1.54 -25.00
C ASP A 37 -7.25 -1.88 -23.49
N SER A 38 -7.60 -3.11 -23.10
CA SER A 38 -7.33 -3.62 -21.75
C SER A 38 -5.83 -3.83 -21.48
N GLY A 39 -5.07 -4.39 -22.43
CA GLY A 39 -3.60 -4.51 -22.30
C GLY A 39 -2.92 -3.14 -22.17
N LYS A 40 -3.34 -2.19 -23.00
CA LYS A 40 -2.93 -0.77 -22.95
C LYS A 40 -3.20 -0.13 -21.60
N GLY A 41 -4.42 -0.29 -21.08
CA GLY A 41 -4.79 0.17 -19.74
C GLY A 41 -3.97 -0.48 -18.62
N LYS A 42 -3.68 -1.78 -18.73
CA LYS A 42 -2.80 -2.50 -17.80
C LYS A 42 -1.38 -1.94 -17.82
N LEU A 43 -0.85 -1.61 -19.01
CA LEU A 43 0.48 -1.04 -19.13
C LEU A 43 0.55 0.35 -18.49
N ARG A 44 -0.45 1.22 -18.75
CA ARG A 44 -0.57 2.53 -18.08
C ARG A 44 -0.59 2.40 -16.56
N TYR A 45 -1.36 1.45 -16.05
CA TYR A 45 -1.41 1.12 -14.62
C TYR A 45 -0.05 0.69 -14.05
N ILE A 46 0.62 -0.27 -14.71
CA ILE A 46 1.92 -0.80 -14.26
C ILE A 46 2.95 0.32 -14.21
N PHE A 47 2.97 1.19 -15.21
CA PHE A 47 3.93 2.28 -15.26
C PHE A 47 3.65 3.36 -14.22
N GLY A 48 2.37 3.71 -14.00
CA GLY A 48 1.98 4.58 -12.88
C GLY A 48 2.46 4.05 -11.53
N ARG A 49 2.44 2.72 -11.33
CA ARG A 49 3.02 2.09 -10.14
C ARG A 49 4.55 2.21 -10.07
N CYS A 50 5.26 2.17 -11.19
CA CYS A 50 6.72 2.36 -11.24
C CYS A 50 7.09 3.78 -10.81
N ILE A 51 6.41 4.79 -11.38
CA ILE A 51 6.55 6.20 -11.00
C ILE A 51 6.25 6.41 -9.52
N ALA A 52 5.13 5.88 -9.02
CA ALA A 52 4.74 5.97 -7.61
C ALA A 52 5.80 5.41 -6.66
N LYS A 53 6.38 4.25 -6.99
CA LYS A 53 7.44 3.62 -6.21
C LYS A 53 8.74 4.43 -6.22
N SER A 54 9.18 4.88 -7.40
CA SER A 54 10.37 5.72 -7.53
C SER A 54 10.23 7.01 -6.72
N ARG A 55 9.05 7.63 -6.79
CA ARG A 55 8.72 8.84 -6.04
C ARG A 55 8.73 8.60 -4.53
N PHE A 56 8.11 7.52 -4.07
CA PHE A 56 8.09 7.16 -2.66
C PHE A 56 9.50 6.93 -2.12
N HIS A 57 10.36 6.23 -2.87
CA HIS A 57 11.74 5.98 -2.48
C HIS A 57 12.53 7.29 -2.31
N ASN A 58 12.49 8.17 -3.32
CA ASN A 58 13.16 9.48 -3.24
C ASN A 58 12.59 10.37 -2.12
N MET A 59 11.27 10.37 -1.92
CA MET A 59 10.63 11.11 -0.83
C MET A 59 11.03 10.57 0.55
N LYS A 60 11.11 9.24 0.70
CA LYS A 60 11.55 8.59 1.94
C LYS A 60 13.01 8.96 2.23
N HIS A 61 13.88 8.82 1.23
CA HIS A 61 15.29 9.19 1.35
C HIS A 61 15.44 10.66 1.76
N ALA A 62 14.69 11.57 1.13
CA ALA A 62 14.72 12.99 1.47
C ALA A 62 14.27 13.26 2.92
N LYS A 63 13.18 12.64 3.36
CA LYS A 63 12.65 12.80 4.74
C LYS A 63 13.62 12.28 5.78
N THR A 64 14.20 11.10 5.57
CA THR A 64 15.15 10.49 6.51
C THR A 64 16.44 11.31 6.63
N ASN A 65 16.89 11.94 5.54
CA ASN A 65 18.14 12.68 5.49
C ASN A 65 18.00 14.19 5.74
N MET A 66 16.78 14.71 5.93
CA MET A 66 16.51 16.16 5.97
C MET A 66 17.33 16.91 7.04
N TYR A 67 17.62 16.25 8.17
CA TYR A 67 18.35 16.84 9.29
C TYR A 67 19.85 16.47 9.32
N LYS A 68 20.33 15.63 8.38
CA LYS A 68 21.74 15.22 8.31
C LYS A 68 22.56 16.27 7.53
N LYS A 69 23.43 17.01 8.24
CA LYS A 69 24.21 18.14 7.69
C LYS A 69 25.17 17.77 6.56
N LYS A 70 25.62 16.51 6.47
CA LYS A 70 26.57 16.00 5.47
C LYS A 70 25.94 15.65 4.11
N ASN A 71 24.61 15.57 4.00
CA ASN A 71 23.92 15.03 2.80
C ASN A 71 23.13 16.06 1.99
N ARG A 72 23.51 17.35 2.02
CA ARG A 72 22.71 18.43 1.39
C ARG A 72 22.54 18.24 -0.12
N GLU A 73 23.58 17.82 -0.85
CA GLU A 73 23.49 17.60 -2.30
C GLU A 73 22.61 16.40 -2.64
N SER A 74 22.80 15.26 -1.96
CA SER A 74 21.98 14.05 -2.16
C SER A 74 20.50 14.31 -1.84
N LEU A 75 20.23 15.05 -0.76
CA LEU A 75 18.89 15.52 -0.40
C LEU A 75 18.27 16.39 -1.51
N ALA A 76 19.06 17.31 -2.07
CA ALA A 76 18.65 18.14 -3.18
C ALA A 76 18.25 17.27 -4.39
N LYS A 77 19.11 16.30 -4.77
CA LYS A 77 18.85 15.34 -5.85
C LYS A 77 17.54 14.57 -5.63
N SER A 78 17.28 14.10 -4.41
CA SER A 78 16.00 13.43 -4.11
C SER A 78 14.78 14.34 -4.30
N PHE A 79 14.85 15.60 -3.89
CA PHE A 79 13.72 16.53 -4.06
C PHE A 79 13.45 16.88 -5.52
N ILE A 80 14.50 17.13 -6.32
CA ILE A 80 14.31 17.42 -7.75
C ILE A 80 13.74 16.18 -8.47
N LYS A 81 14.23 14.98 -8.14
CA LYS A 81 13.69 13.73 -8.66
C LYS A 81 12.19 13.57 -8.33
N VAL A 82 11.78 13.89 -7.10
CA VAL A 82 10.35 13.89 -6.74
C VAL A 82 9.55 14.86 -7.61
N LYS A 83 10.02 16.10 -7.80
CA LYS A 83 9.31 17.09 -8.62
C LYS A 83 9.21 16.67 -10.09
N MET A 84 10.28 16.09 -10.63
CA MET A 84 10.27 15.51 -11.97
C MET A 84 9.24 14.37 -12.08
N LEU A 85 9.23 13.45 -11.13
CA LEU A 85 8.25 12.36 -11.13
C LEU A 85 6.81 12.89 -10.96
N ASP A 86 6.61 13.98 -10.21
CA ASP A 86 5.31 14.64 -10.08
C ASP A 86 4.84 15.22 -11.42
N SER A 87 5.74 15.80 -12.24
CA SER A 87 5.37 16.35 -13.56
C SER A 87 4.96 15.29 -14.58
N LEU A 88 5.28 14.02 -14.34
CA LEU A 88 4.81 12.88 -15.16
C LEU A 88 3.41 12.39 -14.77
N THR A 89 2.82 12.97 -13.73
CA THR A 89 1.54 12.54 -13.16
C THR A 89 0.50 13.63 -13.25
N LYS A 90 -0.77 13.22 -13.26
CA LYS A 90 -1.89 14.16 -13.30
C LYS A 90 -3.10 13.59 -12.57
N ASN A 91 -3.97 14.48 -12.08
CA ASN A 91 -5.19 14.05 -11.42
C ASN A 91 -6.12 13.34 -12.40
N TYR A 92 -6.88 12.35 -11.92
CA TYR A 92 -7.78 11.57 -12.76
C TYR A 92 -8.85 12.45 -13.44
N THR A 93 -9.40 13.41 -12.70
CA THR A 93 -10.43 14.33 -13.21
C THR A 93 -9.95 15.16 -14.37
N GLU A 94 -8.71 15.65 -14.30
CA GLU A 94 -8.10 16.44 -15.38
C GLU A 94 -7.80 15.53 -16.59
N LEU A 95 -7.25 14.33 -16.35
CA LEU A 95 -6.96 13.36 -17.40
C LEU A 95 -8.20 12.93 -18.19
N VAL A 96 -9.35 12.77 -17.54
CA VAL A 96 -10.60 12.41 -18.24
C VAL A 96 -11.04 13.52 -19.21
N GLN A 97 -10.68 14.78 -18.94
CA GLN A 97 -11.07 15.91 -19.78
C GLN A 97 -10.19 16.06 -21.02
N ASP A 98 -8.89 15.78 -20.92
CA ASP A 98 -7.91 16.09 -21.96
C ASP A 98 -7.21 14.88 -22.58
N SER A 99 -7.36 13.68 -22.00
CA SER A 99 -6.66 12.50 -22.48
C SER A 99 -7.18 12.00 -23.83
N LYS A 100 -6.25 11.77 -24.75
CA LYS A 100 -6.47 11.06 -26.03
C LYS A 100 -6.74 9.57 -25.80
N TYR A 101 -6.38 9.04 -24.63
CA TYR A 101 -6.42 7.61 -24.30
C TYR A 101 -7.46 7.25 -23.22
N ASN A 102 -8.65 7.83 -23.29
CA ASN A 102 -9.74 7.63 -22.31
C ASN A 102 -10.03 6.16 -21.95
N LYS A 103 -9.99 5.25 -22.93
CA LYS A 103 -10.23 3.82 -22.67
C LYS A 103 -9.20 3.21 -21.71
N THR A 104 -7.96 3.69 -21.73
CA THR A 104 -6.91 3.21 -20.83
C THR A 104 -7.12 3.71 -19.40
N LEU A 105 -7.71 4.89 -19.24
CA LEU A 105 -8.07 5.46 -17.94
C LEU A 105 -9.21 4.69 -17.27
N LEU A 106 -10.19 4.23 -18.03
CA LEU A 106 -11.26 3.38 -17.48
C LEU A 106 -10.70 2.08 -16.87
N GLU A 107 -9.69 1.50 -17.50
CA GLU A 107 -9.04 0.29 -16.98
C GLU A 107 -8.17 0.59 -15.74
N THR A 108 -7.51 1.74 -15.65
CA THR A 108 -6.82 2.16 -14.41
C THR A 108 -7.82 2.44 -13.29
N GLN A 109 -8.95 3.07 -13.60
CA GLN A 109 -10.02 3.37 -12.66
C GLN A 109 -10.62 2.10 -12.05
N ARG A 110 -10.91 1.08 -12.87
CA ARG A 110 -11.42 -0.23 -12.40
C ARG A 110 -10.48 -0.92 -11.41
N LYS A 111 -9.19 -0.56 -11.43
CA LYS A 111 -8.14 -1.11 -10.56
C LYS A 111 -7.82 -0.23 -9.35
N GLN A 112 -8.47 0.94 -9.22
CA GLN A 112 -8.29 1.77 -8.04
C GLN A 112 -8.95 1.11 -6.81
N SER A 113 -8.29 1.25 -5.66
CA SER A 113 -8.91 0.99 -4.36
C SER A 113 -9.85 2.13 -3.97
N LEU A 114 -10.69 1.91 -2.95
CA LEU A 114 -11.57 2.96 -2.38
C LEU A 114 -10.81 4.22 -1.95
N SER A 115 -9.54 4.09 -1.58
CA SER A 115 -8.66 5.20 -1.22
C SER A 115 -8.14 6.01 -2.41
N GLN A 116 -8.41 5.58 -3.64
CA GLN A 116 -7.97 6.21 -4.90
C GLN A 116 -6.46 6.46 -5.00
N GLY A 117 -5.64 5.72 -4.24
CA GLY A 117 -4.20 5.96 -4.10
C GLY A 117 -3.33 5.52 -5.30
N LEU A 118 -3.94 5.29 -6.46
CA LEU A 118 -3.24 4.82 -7.66
C LEU A 118 -2.78 6.04 -8.47
N THR A 119 -1.48 6.12 -8.72
CA THR A 119 -0.87 7.21 -9.50
C THR A 119 -1.27 7.11 -10.97
N ASN A 120 -1.93 8.15 -11.47
CA ASN A 120 -2.23 8.29 -12.89
C ASN A 120 -1.12 9.09 -13.57
N ILE A 121 -0.73 8.66 -14.76
CA ILE A 121 0.34 9.26 -15.56
C ILE A 121 -0.24 10.06 -16.73
N THR A 122 0.49 11.08 -17.19
CA THR A 122 0.12 11.86 -18.38
C THR A 122 0.09 11.01 -19.65
N ASP A 123 -0.50 11.54 -20.71
CA ASP A 123 -0.56 10.84 -22.00
C ASP A 123 0.82 10.72 -22.64
N GLU A 124 1.67 11.74 -22.51
CA GLU A 124 3.05 11.73 -22.99
C GLU A 124 3.87 10.66 -22.26
N THR A 125 3.69 10.55 -20.94
CA THR A 125 4.33 9.50 -20.12
C THR A 125 3.82 8.12 -20.51
N TYR A 126 2.52 8.01 -20.84
CA TYR A 126 1.93 6.76 -21.32
C TYR A 126 2.45 6.36 -22.72
N GLU A 127 2.64 7.32 -23.62
CA GLU A 127 3.25 7.10 -24.94
C GLU A 127 4.70 6.65 -24.82
N PHE A 128 5.46 7.21 -23.87
CA PHE A 128 6.81 6.74 -23.57
C PHE A 128 6.83 5.26 -23.17
N ILE A 129 5.97 4.81 -22.25
CA ILE A 129 5.98 3.40 -21.85
C ILE A 129 5.53 2.46 -22.98
N LEU A 130 4.65 2.91 -23.88
CA LEU A 130 4.35 2.13 -25.09
C LEU A 130 5.61 1.90 -25.94
N LYS A 131 6.49 2.89 -26.05
CA LYS A 131 7.77 2.77 -26.78
C LYS A 131 8.76 1.86 -26.07
N VAL A 132 8.85 1.95 -24.75
CA VAL A 132 9.69 1.06 -23.95
C VAL A 132 9.22 -0.39 -24.09
N ASP A 133 7.91 -0.65 -24.00
CA ASP A 133 7.36 -2.01 -24.14
C ASP A 133 7.51 -2.56 -25.56
N GLU A 134 7.28 -1.73 -26.59
CA GLU A 134 7.55 -2.06 -27.99
C GLU A 134 9.01 -2.49 -28.19
N LYS A 135 9.97 -1.71 -27.67
CA LYS A 135 11.39 -2.06 -27.74
C LYS A 135 11.70 -3.33 -26.95
N ARG A 136 11.12 -3.49 -25.76
CA ARG A 136 11.31 -4.69 -24.91
C ARG A 136 10.87 -5.95 -25.64
N LEU A 137 9.69 -5.93 -26.26
CA LEU A 137 9.18 -7.05 -27.04
C LEU A 137 10.04 -7.31 -28.28
N SER A 138 10.58 -6.27 -28.91
CA SER A 138 11.47 -6.42 -30.08
C SER A 138 12.78 -7.13 -29.74
N VAL A 139 13.26 -7.07 -28.50
CA VAL A 139 14.51 -7.73 -28.07
C VAL A 139 14.26 -9.09 -27.40
N GLN A 140 13.03 -9.36 -26.97
CA GLN A 140 12.63 -10.65 -26.41
C GLN A 140 12.28 -11.68 -27.51
N GLN A 141 13.21 -11.90 -28.43
CA GLN A 141 13.06 -12.85 -29.54
C GLN A 141 13.72 -14.20 -29.23
N GLU A 142 13.23 -15.26 -29.88
CA GLU A 142 13.79 -16.61 -29.76
C GLU A 142 15.30 -16.67 -30.07
N LYS A 143 15.74 -16.00 -31.13
CA LYS A 143 17.16 -15.95 -31.52
C LYS A 143 18.04 -15.34 -30.42
N VAL A 144 17.54 -14.30 -29.75
CA VAL A 144 18.25 -13.63 -28.65
C VAL A 144 18.29 -14.55 -27.43
N PHE A 145 17.20 -15.26 -27.14
CA PHE A 145 17.20 -16.23 -26.06
C PHE A 145 18.23 -17.34 -26.26
N HIS A 146 18.31 -17.93 -27.45
CA HIS A 146 19.31 -18.97 -27.75
C HIS A 146 20.75 -18.48 -27.61
N LEU A 147 21.00 -17.19 -27.86
CA LEU A 147 22.33 -16.60 -27.74
C LEU A 147 22.74 -16.33 -26.28
N TYR A 148 21.81 -15.85 -25.45
CA TYR A 148 22.12 -15.39 -24.08
C TYR A 148 21.69 -16.36 -22.97
N GLY A 149 20.81 -17.32 -23.26
CA GLY A 149 20.36 -18.35 -22.33
C GLY A 149 19.90 -17.80 -20.98
N ALA A 150 20.65 -18.10 -19.91
CA ALA A 150 20.34 -17.64 -18.55
C ALA A 150 20.41 -16.10 -18.40
N ASP A 151 21.25 -15.44 -19.19
CA ASP A 151 21.45 -13.98 -19.15
C ASP A 151 20.49 -13.22 -20.07
N PHE A 152 19.52 -13.91 -20.67
CA PHE A 152 18.57 -13.34 -21.63
C PHE A 152 17.84 -12.09 -21.11
N LEU A 153 17.31 -12.14 -19.87
CA LEU A 153 16.57 -11.00 -19.30
C LEU A 153 17.50 -9.83 -18.97
N SER A 154 18.69 -10.12 -18.44
CA SER A 154 19.73 -9.12 -18.17
C SER A 154 20.18 -8.43 -19.46
N HIS A 155 20.33 -9.20 -20.55
CA HIS A 155 20.60 -8.65 -21.87
C HIS A 155 19.48 -7.71 -22.33
N CYS A 156 18.21 -8.14 -22.24
CA CYS A 156 17.06 -7.31 -22.62
C CYS A 156 17.02 -5.99 -21.83
N HIS A 157 17.25 -6.04 -20.51
CA HIS A 157 17.39 -4.86 -19.65
C HIS A 157 18.48 -3.92 -20.17
N ASN A 158 19.68 -4.46 -20.40
CA ASN A 158 20.83 -3.67 -20.85
C ASN A 158 20.58 -2.99 -22.20
N VAL A 159 19.89 -3.66 -23.13
CA VAL A 159 19.52 -3.05 -24.41
C VAL A 159 18.56 -1.88 -24.22
N LEU A 160 17.59 -1.98 -23.32
CA LEU A 160 16.65 -0.89 -23.03
C LEU A 160 17.34 0.29 -22.36
N LEU A 161 18.18 0.02 -21.36
CA LEU A 161 18.89 1.06 -20.60
C LEU A 161 19.93 1.81 -21.44
N LYS A 162 20.53 1.15 -22.44
CA LYS A 162 21.51 1.76 -23.35
C LYS A 162 20.88 2.35 -24.63
N ASP A 163 19.56 2.29 -24.78
CA ASP A 163 18.87 2.82 -25.96
C ASP A 163 18.78 4.35 -25.89
N THR A 164 19.62 5.02 -26.66
CA THR A 164 19.68 6.50 -26.70
C THR A 164 18.39 7.12 -27.20
N ASN A 165 17.62 6.44 -28.07
CA ASN A 165 16.35 6.96 -28.54
C ASN A 165 15.29 6.93 -27.44
N LEU A 166 15.22 5.84 -26.67
CA LEU A 166 14.34 5.80 -25.49
C LEU A 166 14.72 6.87 -24.48
N PHE A 167 16.02 7.06 -24.20
CA PHE A 167 16.45 8.12 -23.31
C PHE A 167 16.11 9.53 -23.84
N ASN A 168 16.23 9.76 -25.15
CA ASN A 168 15.83 11.03 -25.75
C ASN A 168 14.32 11.30 -25.63
N ILE A 169 13.47 10.28 -25.84
CA ILE A 169 12.02 10.40 -25.63
C ILE A 169 11.72 10.70 -24.17
N TRP A 170 12.39 10.02 -23.24
CA TRP A 170 12.32 10.31 -21.81
C TRP A 170 12.69 11.77 -21.50
N ARG A 171 13.80 12.25 -22.06
CA ARG A 171 14.27 13.64 -21.88
C ARG A 171 13.23 14.67 -22.35
N ILE A 172 12.54 14.40 -23.47
CA ILE A 172 11.50 15.30 -24.01
C ILE A 172 10.34 15.48 -23.03
N LEU A 173 10.02 14.48 -22.20
CA LEU A 173 8.96 14.59 -21.17
C LEU A 173 9.23 15.72 -20.16
N PHE A 174 10.48 16.19 -20.07
CA PHE A 174 10.92 17.25 -19.15
C PHE A 174 11.40 18.51 -19.86
N GLN A 175 11.10 18.69 -21.15
CA GLN A 175 11.55 19.87 -21.90
C GLN A 175 10.96 21.18 -21.35
N SER A 176 9.74 21.12 -20.82
CA SER A 176 9.07 22.26 -20.15
C SER A 176 9.32 22.32 -18.64
N PHE A 177 10.14 21.42 -18.09
CA PHE A 177 10.40 21.37 -16.66
C PHE A 177 11.33 22.51 -16.24
N ASP A 178 10.88 23.34 -15.31
CA ASP A 178 11.68 24.44 -14.78
C ASP A 178 12.67 23.94 -13.73
N TYR A 179 13.92 23.72 -14.15
CA TYR A 179 15.02 23.32 -13.29
C TYR A 179 15.49 24.44 -12.34
N CYS A 180 15.17 25.71 -12.65
CA CYS A 180 15.63 26.90 -11.93
C CYS A 180 14.74 27.25 -10.72
N ASN A 181 13.48 26.82 -10.72
CA ASN A 181 12.52 27.05 -9.61
C ASN A 181 12.74 26.12 -8.40
N ASN A 182 13.99 25.79 -8.10
CA ASN A 182 14.38 25.06 -6.90
C ASN A 182 15.21 25.97 -6.00
N TYR A 183 14.85 25.97 -4.70
CA TYR A 183 15.52 26.71 -3.61
C TYR A 183 17.05 26.50 -3.56
N LEU A 184 17.55 25.47 -4.24
CA LEU A 184 18.95 25.06 -4.23
C LEU A 184 19.76 25.44 -5.48
N ARG A 185 19.17 26.15 -6.47
CA ARG A 185 19.83 26.58 -7.74
C ARG A 185 20.76 25.49 -8.31
N PHE A 186 20.18 24.53 -9.03
CA PHE A 186 20.96 23.44 -9.60
C PHE A 186 21.77 23.85 -10.82
N VAL A 187 22.95 23.27 -10.94
CA VAL A 187 23.72 23.25 -12.19
C VAL A 187 23.04 22.30 -13.17
N HIS A 188 22.98 22.68 -14.45
CA HIS A 188 22.38 21.87 -15.53
C HIS A 188 22.87 20.41 -15.52
N GLN A 189 24.15 20.18 -15.23
CA GLN A 189 24.76 18.85 -15.14
C GLN A 189 24.10 17.94 -14.07
N THR A 190 23.70 18.51 -12.92
CA THR A 190 23.03 17.74 -11.85
C THR A 190 21.62 17.33 -12.24
N ALA A 191 20.92 18.19 -12.99
CA ALA A 191 19.60 17.87 -13.53
C ALA A 191 19.67 16.73 -14.55
N GLU A 192 20.65 16.77 -15.45
CA GLU A 192 20.88 15.71 -16.43
C GLU A 192 21.23 14.37 -15.75
N GLN A 193 22.05 14.40 -14.69
CA GLN A 193 22.32 13.23 -13.88
C GLN A 193 21.03 12.67 -13.26
N CYS A 194 20.17 13.53 -12.69
CA CYS A 194 18.90 13.08 -12.12
C CYS A 194 17.95 12.49 -13.18
N LEU A 195 17.93 13.06 -14.39
CA LEU A 195 17.18 12.54 -15.53
C LEU A 195 17.61 11.11 -15.88
N HIS A 196 18.92 10.88 -15.96
CA HIS A 196 19.48 9.56 -16.26
C HIS A 196 19.18 8.55 -15.15
N GLU A 197 19.43 8.91 -13.89
CA GLU A 197 19.16 8.04 -12.74
C GLU A 197 17.67 7.67 -12.63
N LEU A 198 16.75 8.59 -12.96
CA LEU A 198 15.32 8.29 -12.99
C LEU A 198 14.92 7.41 -14.16
N PHE A 199 15.50 7.63 -15.34
CA PHE A 199 15.26 6.76 -16.50
C PHE A 199 15.64 5.32 -16.15
N GLU A 200 16.84 5.12 -15.61
CA GLU A 200 17.31 3.80 -15.20
C GLU A 200 16.41 3.16 -14.15
N ASP A 201 16.08 3.89 -13.07
CA ASP A 201 15.25 3.37 -11.98
C ASP A 201 13.85 2.97 -12.47
N VAL A 202 13.18 3.83 -13.25
CA VAL A 202 11.80 3.60 -13.69
C VAL A 202 11.74 2.49 -14.74
N VAL A 203 12.65 2.47 -15.72
CA VAL A 203 12.72 1.41 -16.74
C VAL A 203 13.08 0.08 -16.09
N HIS A 204 14.03 0.06 -15.15
CA HIS A 204 14.40 -1.15 -14.43
C HIS A 204 13.22 -1.72 -13.61
N ARG A 205 12.48 -0.86 -12.90
CA ARG A 205 11.27 -1.27 -12.16
C ARG A 205 10.20 -1.86 -13.09
N PHE A 206 9.99 -1.23 -14.25
CA PHE A 206 9.06 -1.74 -15.26
C PHE A 206 9.49 -3.13 -15.74
N CYS A 207 10.75 -3.27 -16.13
CA CYS A 207 11.24 -4.52 -16.68
C CYS A 207 11.24 -5.64 -15.63
N ARG A 208 11.50 -5.38 -14.34
CA ARG A 208 11.28 -6.36 -13.26
C ARG A 208 9.84 -6.87 -13.18
N ILE A 209 8.84 -6.02 -13.41
CA ILE A 209 7.44 -6.44 -13.42
C ILE A 209 7.17 -7.30 -14.66
N ALA A 210 7.67 -6.88 -15.81
CA ALA A 210 7.52 -7.60 -17.08
C ALA A 210 8.21 -8.98 -17.05
N ASP A 211 9.42 -9.05 -16.52
CA ASP A 211 10.22 -10.28 -16.36
C ASP A 211 9.53 -11.27 -15.43
N ASN A 212 8.93 -10.78 -14.35
CA ASN A 212 8.14 -11.63 -13.46
C ASN A 212 6.91 -12.21 -14.17
N GLN A 213 6.31 -11.45 -15.09
CA GLN A 213 5.21 -11.94 -15.91
C GLN A 213 5.73 -12.97 -16.93
N PHE A 214 6.80 -12.67 -17.65
CA PHE A 214 7.46 -13.59 -18.57
C PHE A 214 7.83 -14.92 -17.90
N ARG A 215 8.45 -14.88 -16.72
CA ARG A 215 8.79 -16.10 -15.94
C ARG A 215 7.56 -16.91 -15.57
N LYS A 216 6.44 -16.27 -15.22
CA LYS A 216 5.17 -16.98 -14.94
C LYS A 216 4.65 -17.67 -16.19
N ASP A 217 4.60 -16.95 -17.31
CA ASP A 217 4.11 -17.49 -18.58
C ASP A 217 5.00 -18.62 -19.09
N PHE A 218 6.31 -18.49 -18.89
CA PHE A 218 7.28 -19.53 -19.13
C PHE A 218 7.01 -20.78 -18.29
N LEU A 219 6.93 -20.65 -16.96
CA LEU A 219 6.69 -21.77 -16.05
C LEU A 219 5.35 -22.47 -16.33
N MET A 220 4.30 -21.70 -16.65
CA MET A 220 3.00 -22.22 -17.06
C MET A 220 3.11 -23.07 -18.32
N THR A 221 3.89 -22.63 -19.30
CA THR A 221 4.06 -23.35 -20.57
C THR A 221 4.94 -24.59 -20.42
N VAL A 222 5.95 -24.57 -19.54
CA VAL A 222 6.78 -25.74 -19.22
C VAL A 222 5.98 -26.81 -18.46
N GLY A 223 4.79 -26.49 -17.95
CA GLY A 223 4.01 -27.41 -17.13
C GLY A 223 4.70 -27.76 -15.81
N LYS A 224 5.69 -26.94 -15.38
CA LYS A 224 6.30 -27.08 -14.06
C LYS A 224 5.27 -26.67 -13.03
N SER A 225 4.49 -27.66 -12.59
CA SER A 225 3.65 -27.52 -11.41
C SER A 225 4.54 -27.15 -10.22
N LYS A 226 4.04 -26.28 -9.35
CA LYS A 226 4.74 -25.95 -8.08
C LYS A 226 5.15 -27.26 -7.41
N THR A 227 6.41 -27.40 -7.01
CA THR A 227 6.88 -28.59 -6.28
C THR A 227 5.99 -28.84 -5.07
N GLU A 228 5.77 -30.09 -4.70
CA GLU A 228 4.91 -30.43 -3.57
C GLU A 228 5.32 -29.70 -2.29
N SER A 229 6.62 -29.41 -2.10
CA SER A 229 7.16 -28.58 -1.03
C SER A 229 6.70 -27.11 -1.11
N LEU A 230 6.61 -26.55 -2.33
CA LEU A 230 6.08 -25.20 -2.56
C LEU A 230 4.54 -25.18 -2.48
N ARG A 231 3.85 -26.25 -2.86
CA ARG A 231 2.40 -26.42 -2.62
C ARG A 231 2.14 -26.51 -1.13
N LYS A 232 2.82 -27.39 -0.39
CA LYS A 232 2.76 -27.47 1.07
C LYS A 232 3.10 -26.14 1.76
N ARG A 233 4.06 -25.36 1.25
CA ARG A 233 4.41 -24.03 1.79
C ARG A 233 3.39 -22.95 1.42
N VAL A 234 2.74 -23.05 0.26
CA VAL A 234 1.64 -22.16 -0.16
C VAL A 234 0.33 -22.54 0.52
N ASP A 235 0.07 -23.82 0.73
CA ASP A 235 -1.08 -24.39 1.43
C ASP A 235 -0.94 -24.18 2.93
N SER A 236 0.27 -24.30 3.50
CA SER A 236 0.54 -23.91 4.89
C SER A 236 0.49 -22.40 5.07
N LYS A 237 0.75 -21.61 4.02
CA LYS A 237 0.54 -20.15 4.05
C LYS A 237 -0.94 -19.82 3.85
N HIS A 238 -1.67 -20.45 2.94
CA HIS A 238 -3.10 -20.19 2.72
C HIS A 238 -3.97 -20.72 3.86
N SER A 239 -3.61 -21.86 4.46
CA SER A 239 -4.27 -22.37 5.66
C SER A 239 -4.00 -21.50 6.88
N LYS A 240 -2.89 -20.73 6.89
CA LYS A 240 -2.53 -19.79 7.96
C LYS A 240 -2.85 -18.31 7.66
N THR A 241 -3.16 -17.91 6.42
CA THR A 241 -3.42 -16.50 6.05
C THR A 241 -4.67 -16.26 5.21
N VAL A 242 -5.49 -17.28 4.95
CA VAL A 242 -6.88 -17.07 4.53
C VAL A 242 -7.75 -18.03 5.33
N ALA A 243 -7.95 -17.71 6.62
CA ALA A 243 -9.27 -17.95 7.16
C ALA A 243 -10.22 -17.12 6.27
N PRO A 244 -11.16 -17.72 5.52
CA PRO A 244 -12.05 -17.00 4.64
C PRO A 244 -12.76 -15.96 5.50
N SER A 245 -12.39 -14.67 5.40
CA SER A 245 -12.86 -13.55 6.21
C SER A 245 -14.10 -13.93 7.01
N ILE A 246 -13.90 -14.55 8.18
CA ILE A 246 -14.99 -15.25 8.87
C ILE A 246 -15.86 -14.14 9.44
N LEU A 247 -16.83 -13.72 8.65
CA LEU A 247 -17.78 -12.71 9.04
C LEU A 247 -18.64 -13.38 10.11
N ASN A 248 -18.49 -12.91 11.33
CA ASN A 248 -19.28 -13.36 12.46
C ASN A 248 -19.79 -12.13 13.23
N MET A 249 -20.63 -12.38 14.23
CA MET A 249 -21.29 -11.30 14.96
C MET A 249 -20.31 -10.39 15.72
N LYS A 250 -19.13 -10.90 16.12
CA LYS A 250 -18.04 -10.11 16.74
C LYS A 250 -17.44 -9.10 15.77
N ASN A 251 -17.28 -9.45 14.49
CA ASN A 251 -16.83 -8.50 13.47
C ASN A 251 -17.81 -7.33 13.32
N ILE A 252 -19.12 -7.61 13.40
CA ILE A 252 -20.17 -6.60 13.30
C ILE A 252 -20.15 -5.66 14.53
N TYR A 253 -19.99 -6.22 15.72
CA TYR A 253 -19.89 -5.43 16.95
C TYR A 253 -18.66 -4.51 16.95
N ASN A 254 -17.54 -4.98 16.42
CA ASN A 254 -16.28 -4.22 16.39
C ASN A 254 -16.20 -3.15 15.27
N ASP A 255 -17.15 -3.11 14.34
CA ASP A 255 -17.17 -2.12 13.27
C ASP A 255 -17.46 -0.72 13.80
N LYS A 256 -16.55 0.22 13.57
CA LYS A 256 -16.65 1.63 14.04
C LYS A 256 -17.14 2.58 12.95
N SER A 257 -17.43 2.08 11.74
CA SER A 257 -17.97 2.90 10.67
C SER A 257 -19.37 3.43 11.01
N VAL A 258 -19.72 4.57 10.42
CA VAL A 258 -21.04 5.19 10.57
C VAL A 258 -22.11 4.16 10.21
N SER A 259 -23.06 3.94 11.14
CA SER A 259 -24.14 2.96 11.00
C SER A 259 -23.70 1.55 10.61
N LYS A 260 -22.46 1.15 10.94
CA LYS A 260 -21.89 -0.18 10.59
C LYS A 260 -21.80 -0.44 9.07
N GLN A 261 -21.66 0.62 8.26
CA GLN A 261 -21.62 0.52 6.78
C GLN A 261 -20.54 -0.42 6.25
N SER A 262 -19.35 -0.46 6.86
CA SER A 262 -18.29 -1.39 6.45
C SER A 262 -18.73 -2.85 6.55
N THR A 263 -19.43 -3.21 7.63
CA THR A 263 -20.02 -4.54 7.80
C THR A 263 -21.10 -4.83 6.78
N HIS A 264 -21.95 -3.84 6.48
CA HIS A 264 -22.99 -3.99 5.46
C HIS A 264 -22.39 -4.36 4.10
N PHE A 265 -21.34 -3.65 3.66
CA PHE A 265 -20.65 -3.98 2.41
C PHE A 265 -19.97 -5.35 2.44
N LYS A 266 -19.39 -5.74 3.59
CA LYS A 266 -18.82 -7.08 3.77
C LYS A 266 -19.88 -8.18 3.66
N LEU A 267 -21.06 -7.97 4.26
CA LEU A 267 -22.20 -8.89 4.13
C LEU A 267 -22.64 -9.00 2.67
N LYS A 268 -22.78 -7.87 1.95
CA LYS A 268 -23.13 -7.88 0.52
C LYS A 268 -22.13 -8.67 -0.32
N SER A 269 -20.84 -8.39 -0.16
CA SER A 269 -19.78 -9.11 -0.89
C SER A 269 -19.82 -10.61 -0.56
N ALA A 270 -19.92 -10.98 0.72
CA ALA A 270 -19.95 -12.38 1.13
C ALA A 270 -21.18 -13.12 0.57
N ILE A 271 -22.35 -12.47 0.54
CA ILE A 271 -23.58 -13.05 -0.05
C ILE A 271 -23.42 -13.22 -1.57
N PHE A 272 -22.82 -12.25 -2.26
CA PHE A 272 -22.58 -12.35 -3.70
C PHE A 272 -21.63 -13.51 -4.04
N ASP A 273 -20.57 -13.68 -3.26
CA ASP A 273 -19.54 -14.69 -3.51
C ASP A 273 -19.97 -16.10 -3.06
N GLN A 274 -20.70 -16.21 -1.93
CA GLN A 274 -20.91 -17.48 -1.22
C GLN A 274 -22.39 -17.84 -0.97
N GLY A 275 -23.33 -16.96 -1.28
CA GLY A 275 -24.75 -17.17 -1.04
C GLY A 275 -25.06 -17.50 0.43
N ASN A 276 -25.81 -18.57 0.68
CA ASN A 276 -26.19 -18.99 2.04
C ASN A 276 -24.98 -19.34 2.93
N SER A 277 -23.85 -19.74 2.32
CA SER A 277 -22.62 -20.08 3.05
C SER A 277 -21.96 -18.87 3.70
N ALA A 278 -22.32 -17.65 3.28
CA ALA A 278 -21.89 -16.41 3.93
C ALA A 278 -22.26 -16.34 5.43
N PHE A 279 -23.27 -17.11 5.83
CA PHE A 279 -23.82 -17.13 7.19
C PHE A 279 -23.44 -18.38 8.00
N VAL A 280 -22.45 -19.15 7.55
CA VAL A 280 -22.10 -20.43 8.21
C VAL A 280 -21.68 -20.26 9.68
N ASN A 281 -21.12 -19.10 10.03
CA ASN A 281 -20.61 -18.80 11.37
C ASN A 281 -21.61 -18.03 12.27
N PHE A 282 -22.87 -17.93 11.87
CA PHE A 282 -23.90 -17.23 12.63
C PHE A 282 -24.83 -18.24 13.31
N VAL A 283 -25.03 -18.09 14.62
CA VAL A 283 -26.07 -18.85 15.33
C VAL A 283 -27.45 -18.25 15.04
N LYS A 284 -28.52 -19.01 15.27
CA LYS A 284 -29.90 -18.61 14.97
C LYS A 284 -30.28 -17.23 15.55
N ASN A 285 -29.83 -16.95 16.78
CA ASN A 285 -30.08 -15.66 17.42
C ASN A 285 -29.37 -14.50 16.72
N ASP A 286 -28.19 -14.71 16.14
CA ASP A 286 -27.48 -13.67 15.39
C ASP A 286 -28.19 -13.39 14.06
N LEU A 287 -28.66 -14.44 13.39
CA LEU A 287 -29.45 -14.32 12.17
C LEU A 287 -30.74 -13.52 12.41
N LEU A 288 -31.45 -13.79 13.51
CA LEU A 288 -32.65 -13.06 13.89
C LEU A 288 -32.35 -11.59 14.25
N LYS A 289 -31.22 -11.32 14.92
CA LYS A 289 -30.76 -9.94 15.18
C LYS A 289 -30.44 -9.20 13.88
N LEU A 290 -29.79 -9.87 12.93
CA LEU A 290 -29.54 -9.32 11.60
C LEU A 290 -30.85 -9.01 10.87
N CYS A 291 -31.83 -9.93 10.89
CA CYS A 291 -33.14 -9.65 10.33
C CYS A 291 -33.78 -8.39 10.94
N LYS A 292 -33.74 -8.23 12.27
CA LYS A 292 -34.24 -7.01 12.94
C LYS A 292 -33.49 -5.75 12.51
N SER A 293 -32.16 -5.83 12.33
CA SER A 293 -31.34 -4.69 11.90
C SER A 293 -31.61 -4.24 10.47
N TYR A 294 -32.12 -5.13 9.60
CA TYR A 294 -32.54 -4.85 8.22
C TYR A 294 -34.06 -4.68 8.05
N ASP A 295 -34.82 -4.62 9.16
CA ASP A 295 -36.29 -4.57 9.15
C ASP A 295 -36.96 -5.74 8.39
N ILE A 296 -36.35 -6.92 8.46
CA ILE A 296 -36.86 -8.14 7.86
C ILE A 296 -37.68 -8.90 8.91
N LYS A 297 -39.01 -8.93 8.72
CA LYS A 297 -39.91 -9.73 9.57
C LYS A 297 -39.64 -11.23 9.40
N MET A 298 -39.27 -11.88 10.49
CA MET A 298 -39.06 -13.32 10.60
C MET A 298 -39.65 -13.89 11.88
N SER A 299 -40.17 -15.13 11.79
CA SER A 299 -40.64 -15.87 12.95
C SER A 299 -39.48 -16.51 13.70
N CYS A 300 -39.53 -16.53 15.03
CA CYS A 300 -38.57 -17.26 15.86
C CYS A 300 -38.63 -18.78 15.60
N SER A 301 -39.75 -19.30 15.09
CA SER A 301 -39.90 -20.72 14.74
C SER A 301 -39.27 -21.10 13.39
N SER A 302 -38.88 -20.14 12.55
CA SER A 302 -38.28 -20.42 11.23
C SER A 302 -36.96 -21.19 11.35
N SER A 303 -36.70 -22.08 10.40
CA SER A 303 -35.43 -22.81 10.31
C SER A 303 -34.29 -21.86 9.92
N ASN A 304 -33.04 -22.24 10.26
CA ASN A 304 -31.87 -21.41 9.94
C ASN A 304 -31.74 -21.16 8.44
N ASP A 305 -31.99 -22.16 7.60
CA ASP A 305 -31.84 -22.03 6.15
C ASP A 305 -32.87 -21.09 5.54
N VAL A 306 -34.10 -21.09 6.04
CA VAL A 306 -35.15 -20.14 5.62
C VAL A 306 -34.74 -18.71 5.98
N ILE A 307 -34.17 -18.51 7.18
CA ILE A 307 -33.69 -17.18 7.61
C ILE A 307 -32.51 -16.73 6.72
N LYS A 308 -31.55 -17.61 6.44
CA LYS A 308 -30.40 -17.33 5.56
C LYS A 308 -30.85 -16.96 4.15
N GLN A 309 -31.73 -17.74 3.53
CA GLN A 309 -32.25 -17.45 2.19
C GLN A 309 -32.92 -16.07 2.12
N LYS A 310 -33.70 -15.71 3.16
CA LYS A 310 -34.38 -14.41 3.21
C LYS A 310 -33.42 -13.24 3.42
N LEU A 311 -32.32 -13.45 4.14
CA LEU A 311 -31.24 -12.47 4.27
C LEU A 311 -30.47 -12.32 2.94
N CYS A 312 -30.13 -13.43 2.28
CA CYS A 312 -29.44 -13.44 0.99
C CYS A 312 -30.24 -12.72 -0.11
N SER A 313 -31.58 -12.84 -0.12
CA SER A 313 -32.41 -12.18 -1.13
C SER A 313 -32.59 -10.68 -0.88
N LYS A 314 -32.65 -10.24 0.38
CA LYS A 314 -32.94 -8.83 0.73
C LYS A 314 -31.73 -7.94 0.94
N ILE A 315 -30.62 -8.44 1.50
CA ILE A 315 -29.46 -7.60 1.83
C ILE A 315 -28.82 -6.94 0.58
N PRO A 316 -28.67 -7.62 -0.58
CA PRO A 316 -28.08 -7.02 -1.77
C PRO A 316 -28.79 -5.75 -2.28
N SER A 317 -30.12 -5.68 -2.11
CA SER A 317 -30.94 -4.55 -2.59
C SER A 317 -31.07 -3.39 -1.60
N LEU A 318 -30.56 -3.50 -0.37
CA LEU A 318 -30.66 -2.45 0.65
C LEU A 318 -29.39 -1.61 0.69
N GLU A 319 -29.47 -0.31 0.97
CA GLU A 319 -28.29 0.59 1.02
C GLU A 319 -27.50 0.48 2.35
N GLY A 320 -28.11 -0.05 3.41
CA GLY A 320 -27.50 -0.16 4.73
C GLY A 320 -28.38 -0.84 5.76
N PHE A 321 -27.96 -0.82 7.03
CA PHE A 321 -28.79 -1.27 8.15
C PHE A 321 -29.87 -0.24 8.48
N SER A 322 -31.14 -0.63 8.46
CA SER A 322 -32.27 0.23 8.84
C SER A 322 -32.28 0.55 10.34
N HIS A 323 -31.85 -0.41 11.17
CA HIS A 323 -31.88 -0.30 12.62
C HIS A 323 -30.56 -0.78 13.26
N PRO A 324 -29.45 -0.03 13.11
CA PRO A 324 -28.12 -0.45 13.57
C PRO A 324 -28.01 -0.62 15.10
N LYS A 325 -28.95 -0.03 15.87
CA LYS A 325 -29.02 -0.16 17.34
C LYS A 325 -29.15 -1.61 17.84
N TYR A 326 -29.77 -2.51 17.06
CA TYR A 326 -29.88 -3.93 17.42
C TYR A 326 -28.54 -4.69 17.32
N LEU A 327 -27.51 -4.04 16.79
CA LEU A 327 -26.16 -4.57 16.61
C LEU A 327 -25.16 -3.88 17.55
N GLN A 328 -25.62 -3.34 18.67
CA GLN A 328 -24.76 -2.85 19.76
C GLN A 328 -24.65 -3.93 20.85
N GLN A 329 -23.46 -4.11 21.43
CA GLN A 329 -23.24 -5.08 22.49
C GLN A 329 -23.92 -4.58 23.77
N ALA A 330 -24.72 -5.43 24.41
CA ALA A 330 -25.31 -5.11 25.70
C ALA A 330 -24.17 -4.94 26.72
N VAL A 331 -23.95 -3.72 27.19
CA VAL A 331 -23.06 -3.46 28.32
C VAL A 331 -23.69 -4.16 29.53
N SER A 332 -22.98 -5.15 30.07
CA SER A 332 -23.45 -5.93 31.21
C SER A 332 -23.14 -5.13 32.47
N ASP A 333 -24.10 -4.36 32.96
CA ASP A 333 -24.13 -3.95 34.37
C ASP A 333 -24.82 -5.06 35.15
N THR A 334 -24.10 -5.70 36.07
CA THR A 334 -24.70 -6.57 37.08
C THR A 334 -23.84 -6.57 38.32
N THR A 335 -24.37 -6.05 39.43
CA THR A 335 -24.54 -6.70 40.77
C THR A 335 -25.22 -5.65 41.69
N THR A 336 -26.56 -5.53 41.72
CA THR A 336 -27.53 -6.10 42.70
C THR A 336 -27.16 -5.94 44.19
N VAL A 337 -28.01 -5.31 45.00
CA VAL A 337 -28.73 -5.95 46.14
C VAL A 337 -30.01 -5.17 46.44
N SER A 338 -31.12 -5.89 46.54
CA SER A 338 -32.39 -5.48 47.13
C SER A 338 -32.52 -6.07 48.55
N THR A 339 -32.93 -5.25 49.52
CA THR A 339 -33.72 -5.71 50.69
C THR A 339 -34.63 -4.60 51.19
N SER A 340 -35.81 -5.02 51.64
CA SER A 340 -37.08 -4.33 51.87
C SER A 340 -37.22 -3.46 53.12
N THR A 341 -38.09 -2.45 53.09
CA THR A 341 -39.24 -2.31 54.02
C THR A 341 -40.28 -1.27 53.55
N LYS A 342 -41.50 -1.48 54.05
CA LYS A 342 -42.84 -0.96 53.67
C LYS A 342 -43.12 0.54 53.92
N SER A 343 -44.28 0.96 53.38
CA SER A 343 -45.25 1.99 53.88
C SER A 343 -45.07 3.39 53.26
N LYS A 344 -46.08 4.16 52.84
CA LYS A 344 -47.56 4.10 52.68
C LYS A 344 -47.94 5.43 51.98
N HIS A 345 -49.01 5.42 51.17
CA HIS A 345 -49.89 6.56 50.79
C HIS A 345 -49.23 7.84 50.20
N ALA A 346 -49.89 8.76 49.51
CA ALA A 346 -51.05 8.85 48.62
C ALA A 346 -51.08 10.33 48.16
N THR A 347 -51.74 10.59 47.03
CA THR A 347 -52.41 11.86 46.66
C THR A 347 -51.59 13.07 46.18
N SER A 348 -51.80 13.35 44.89
CA SER A 348 -52.32 14.58 44.27
C SER A 348 -51.51 15.88 44.12
N SER A 349 -51.75 16.42 42.90
CA SER A 349 -52.07 17.81 42.52
C SER A 349 -50.95 18.84 42.39
N GLU A 350 -50.93 19.42 41.17
CA GLU A 350 -50.82 20.86 40.82
C GLU A 350 -49.62 21.66 41.35
N ALA A 351 -49.15 22.74 40.75
CA ALA A 351 -49.20 23.34 39.44
C ALA A 351 -48.16 24.49 39.54
N THR A 352 -47.95 25.16 38.41
CA THR A 352 -47.56 26.58 38.32
C THR A 352 -46.08 26.88 38.04
N GLN A 353 -45.98 27.66 36.97
CA GLN A 353 -44.85 28.25 36.26
C GLN A 353 -44.17 29.37 37.07
N SER A 354 -43.05 29.84 36.51
CA SER A 354 -42.80 31.23 36.06
C SER A 354 -41.42 31.74 36.52
N THR A 355 -40.52 31.98 35.55
CA THR A 355 -39.99 33.30 35.10
C THR A 355 -39.05 33.96 36.12
N SER A 356 -37.97 34.68 35.84
CA SER A 356 -37.24 35.21 34.68
C SER A 356 -36.18 36.11 35.32
N GLY A 357 -35.02 36.39 34.72
CA GLY A 357 -34.18 37.48 35.26
C GLY A 357 -32.73 37.47 34.82
N GLU A 358 -32.51 38.19 33.73
CA GLU A 358 -31.27 38.55 33.05
C GLU A 358 -30.50 39.67 33.78
N ALA A 359 -29.16 39.67 33.66
CA ALA A 359 -28.28 40.82 33.38
C ALA A 359 -26.89 40.75 34.07
N THR A 360 -25.86 40.68 33.22
CA THR A 360 -24.47 41.20 33.37
C THR A 360 -24.45 42.74 33.54
N PRO A 361 -23.32 43.50 33.54
CA PRO A 361 -21.87 43.17 33.54
C PRO A 361 -21.04 44.02 34.56
N SER A 362 -19.71 43.82 34.64
CA SER A 362 -18.66 44.84 34.42
C SER A 362 -17.32 44.57 35.14
N THR A 363 -16.25 44.59 34.35
CA THR A 363 -14.82 44.81 34.69
C THR A 363 -14.59 46.31 34.99
N PRO A 364 -13.49 46.77 35.64
CA PRO A 364 -12.22 47.01 34.91
C PRO A 364 -10.88 47.06 35.72
N SER A 365 -9.77 47.07 34.95
CA SER A 365 -8.52 47.86 35.06
C SER A 365 -7.29 47.50 35.94
N GLU A 366 -6.20 47.28 35.18
CA GLU A 366 -4.76 47.65 35.28
C GLU A 366 -4.25 48.65 36.35
N ALA A 367 -3.01 48.41 36.85
CA ALA A 367 -1.81 49.22 36.58
C ALA A 367 -0.54 48.75 37.37
N THR A 368 0.63 48.84 36.73
CA THR A 368 2.05 48.69 37.19
C THR A 368 2.56 49.94 37.97
N PRO A 369 3.88 50.25 38.27
CA PRO A 369 5.21 49.62 38.00
C PRO A 369 6.35 49.77 39.09
N SER A 370 7.58 49.29 38.74
CA SER A 370 8.96 49.75 39.15
C SER A 370 9.47 49.48 40.60
N THR A 371 10.75 49.30 41.00
CA THR A 371 12.14 49.56 40.51
C THR A 371 13.15 48.85 41.47
N SER A 372 14.24 48.16 41.06
CA SER A 372 15.66 48.62 41.03
C SER A 372 16.67 47.94 42.02
N ILE A 373 17.95 47.83 41.57
CA ILE A 373 19.25 47.87 42.31
C ILE A 373 20.06 46.57 42.64
N ARG A 374 21.18 46.44 41.89
CA ARG A 374 22.62 46.12 42.18
C ARG A 374 23.16 44.90 42.96
N ASN A 375 24.06 44.20 42.23
CA ASN A 375 25.52 43.96 42.42
C ASN A 375 26.14 42.88 43.34
N THR A 376 27.25 42.34 42.77
CA THR A 376 28.44 41.65 43.34
C THR A 376 28.24 40.15 43.67
N SER A 377 29.19 39.22 43.48
CA SER A 377 30.65 39.26 43.25
C SER A 377 31.15 37.88 42.76
N ALA A 378 32.40 37.84 42.29
CA ALA A 378 33.13 36.75 41.66
C ALA A 378 33.41 35.50 42.53
N THR A 379 33.48 34.31 41.91
CA THR A 379 34.57 33.31 42.07
C THR A 379 34.45 32.15 41.05
N GLN A 380 35.51 31.87 40.30
CA GLN A 380 35.74 30.57 39.62
C GLN A 380 36.43 29.57 40.59
N PRO A 381 36.82 28.35 40.18
CA PRO A 381 36.06 27.26 39.60
C PRO A 381 36.24 25.96 40.42
N ARG A 382 35.22 25.11 40.56
CA ARG A 382 35.41 23.74 41.07
C ARG A 382 34.73 22.69 40.19
N ARG A 383 35.58 21.96 39.46
CA ARG A 383 35.32 20.64 38.88
C ARG A 383 34.55 19.77 39.88
N ARG A 384 33.31 19.41 39.54
CA ARG A 384 32.62 18.25 40.09
C ARG A 384 31.89 17.50 38.99
N LYS A 385 32.35 16.26 38.74
CA LYS A 385 31.58 15.19 38.12
C LYS A 385 30.17 15.18 38.74
N ARG A 386 29.14 15.37 37.93
CA ARG A 386 27.75 15.10 38.31
C ARG A 386 27.18 14.06 37.35
N LYS A 387 27.07 12.84 37.87
CA LYS A 387 25.98 11.90 37.54
C LYS A 387 24.67 12.65 37.80
N SER A 388 23.84 12.86 36.78
CA SER A 388 22.44 13.26 36.96
C SER A 388 21.56 12.03 36.81
N LYS A 389 21.01 11.60 37.95
CA LYS A 389 19.81 10.77 38.03
C LYS A 389 18.59 11.71 37.93
N PHE A 390 17.60 11.25 37.18
CA PHE A 390 16.16 11.57 37.23
C PHE A 390 15.67 12.94 36.73
N THR A 391 14.98 12.91 35.59
CA THR A 391 13.54 13.22 35.57
C THR A 391 12.78 12.06 34.91
N THR A 392 12.12 11.25 35.74
CA THR A 392 11.09 10.31 35.34
C THR A 392 9.90 11.07 34.76
N ARG A 393 9.72 11.00 33.44
CA ARG A 393 8.45 11.39 32.82
C ARG A 393 7.58 10.14 32.63
N SER A 394 6.72 9.97 33.63
CA SER A 394 5.44 9.21 33.64
C SER A 394 5.16 8.33 32.42
N GLN A 395 5.32 7.02 32.62
CA GLN A 395 4.72 6.00 31.75
C GLN A 395 3.20 6.13 31.81
N ARG A 396 2.60 6.64 30.74
CA ARG A 396 1.18 6.46 30.49
C ARG A 396 0.98 5.08 29.86
N LYS A 397 0.70 4.12 30.74
CA LYS A 397 0.26 2.76 30.42
C LYS A 397 -1.08 2.85 29.69
N SER A 398 -1.09 2.60 28.37
CA SER A 398 -2.30 2.22 27.65
C SER A 398 -2.01 0.97 26.84
N SER A 399 -2.30 -0.16 27.48
CA SER A 399 -2.44 -1.47 26.87
C SER A 399 -3.42 -1.42 25.70
N LYS A 400 -2.95 -1.72 24.50
CA LYS A 400 -3.82 -2.01 23.36
C LYS A 400 -3.18 -3.07 22.47
N THR A 401 -3.31 -4.32 22.91
CA THR A 401 -3.04 -5.51 22.11
C THR A 401 -4.22 -5.70 21.16
N GLU A 402 -4.13 -5.14 19.95
CA GLU A 402 -4.98 -5.56 18.83
C GLU A 402 -4.14 -6.51 17.98
N ASN A 403 -4.43 -7.82 18.09
CA ASN A 403 -3.84 -8.90 17.29
C ASN A 403 -3.96 -8.57 15.80
N LYS A 404 -2.86 -8.10 15.24
CA LYS A 404 -2.61 -8.02 13.81
C LYS A 404 -1.80 -9.27 13.51
N GLU A 405 -2.31 -10.18 12.69
CA GLU A 405 -1.52 -11.29 12.15
C GLU A 405 -0.39 -10.71 11.31
N GLU A 406 0.73 -10.42 11.98
CA GLU A 406 1.98 -10.04 11.37
C GLU A 406 2.56 -11.29 10.71
N LYS A 407 2.78 -11.20 9.40
CA LYS A 407 3.56 -12.21 8.70
C LYS A 407 4.93 -12.20 9.36
N GLU A 408 5.28 -13.28 10.04
CA GLU A 408 6.60 -13.48 10.62
C GLU A 408 7.65 -13.23 9.53
N THR A 409 8.36 -12.11 9.68
CA THR A 409 9.50 -11.76 8.86
C THR A 409 10.63 -12.70 9.26
N VAL A 410 11.14 -13.49 8.32
CA VAL A 410 12.19 -14.47 8.59
C VAL A 410 13.44 -14.19 7.76
N CYS A 411 14.60 -14.37 8.36
CA CYS A 411 15.88 -14.22 7.67
C CYS A 411 16.04 -15.33 6.61
N PRO A 412 16.30 -15.01 5.33
CA PRO A 412 16.49 -16.02 4.28
C PRO A 412 17.68 -16.96 4.52
N LEU A 413 18.69 -16.53 5.28
CA LEU A 413 19.93 -17.27 5.50
C LEU A 413 19.79 -18.28 6.66
N CYS A 414 19.32 -17.82 7.83
CA CYS A 414 19.24 -18.65 9.05
C CYS A 414 17.82 -19.10 9.41
N GLN A 415 16.80 -18.56 8.74
CA GLN A 415 15.37 -18.82 9.04
C GLN A 415 14.92 -18.37 10.44
N SER A 416 15.75 -17.62 11.19
CA SER A 416 15.33 -16.94 12.42
C SER A 416 14.16 -16.00 12.13
N VAL A 417 13.29 -15.80 13.12
CA VAL A 417 12.16 -14.86 13.09
C VAL A 417 12.65 -13.50 13.56
N TYR A 418 12.21 -12.43 12.90
CA TYR A 418 12.49 -11.05 13.28
C TYR A 418 11.93 -10.76 14.67
N ILE A 419 12.79 -10.28 15.57
CA ILE A 419 12.45 -9.84 16.91
C ILE A 419 12.72 -8.35 16.98
N ASP A 420 11.71 -7.57 17.39
CA ASP A 420 11.85 -6.13 17.50
C ASP A 420 12.89 -5.76 18.58
N GLY A 421 13.93 -5.03 18.17
CA GLY A 421 15.09 -4.68 19.02
C GLY A 421 16.38 -5.44 18.71
N ASP A 422 16.36 -6.43 17.82
CA ASP A 422 17.57 -7.10 17.32
C ASP A 422 18.19 -6.37 16.11
N ASP A 423 19.47 -6.62 15.86
CA ASP A 423 20.21 -6.07 14.71
C ASP A 423 19.81 -6.74 13.38
N TRP A 424 18.90 -6.13 12.64
CA TRP A 424 18.40 -6.62 11.35
C TRP A 424 18.40 -5.54 10.28
N ILE A 425 18.71 -5.93 9.04
CA ILE A 425 18.75 -5.03 7.88
C ILE A 425 17.86 -5.56 6.76
N ALA A 426 17.12 -4.67 6.12
CA ALA A 426 16.29 -4.99 4.96
C ALA A 426 17.05 -4.64 3.67
N CYS A 427 17.03 -5.53 2.68
CA CYS A 427 17.58 -5.23 1.37
C CYS A 427 16.70 -4.23 0.61
N ASP A 428 17.27 -3.12 0.16
CA ASP A 428 16.54 -2.07 -0.58
C ASP A 428 16.05 -2.52 -1.97
N LEU A 429 16.54 -3.66 -2.48
CA LEU A 429 16.13 -4.20 -3.78
C LEU A 429 15.03 -5.27 -3.69
N CYS A 430 15.05 -6.14 -2.67
CA CYS A 430 14.10 -7.27 -2.54
C CYS A 430 13.19 -7.21 -1.31
N ASP A 431 13.34 -6.21 -0.43
CA ASP A 431 12.59 -6.02 0.81
C ASP A 431 12.66 -7.23 1.78
N LEU A 432 13.61 -8.15 1.58
CA LEU A 432 13.89 -9.25 2.50
C LEU A 432 14.76 -8.75 3.66
N TRP A 433 14.40 -9.17 4.87
CA TRP A 433 15.11 -8.83 6.10
C TRP A 433 16.14 -9.91 6.43
N TYR A 434 17.32 -9.49 6.84
CA TYR A 434 18.45 -10.36 7.19
C TYR A 434 18.92 -10.02 8.61
N ASP A 435 19.21 -11.06 9.38
CA ASP A 435 19.93 -10.94 10.63
C ASP A 435 21.38 -10.49 10.33
N ARG A 436 21.84 -9.44 11.01
CA ARG A 436 23.19 -8.89 10.88
C ARG A 436 24.28 -9.96 11.03
N LYS A 437 24.10 -10.90 11.96
CA LYS A 437 25.05 -12.00 12.21
C LYS A 437 25.21 -12.91 11.00
N CYS A 438 24.16 -13.07 10.19
CA CYS A 438 24.22 -13.90 8.99
C CYS A 438 24.97 -13.23 7.84
N LEU A 439 25.18 -11.92 7.90
CA LEU A 439 25.86 -11.13 6.89
C LEU A 439 27.33 -10.85 7.22
N ASN A 440 27.80 -11.26 8.41
CA ASN A 440 29.14 -10.98 8.93
C ASN A 440 29.50 -9.48 8.92
N LEU A 441 28.53 -8.59 9.15
CA LEU A 441 28.76 -7.16 9.27
C LEU A 441 29.29 -6.81 10.66
N ASN A 442 30.50 -6.27 10.74
CA ASN A 442 31.09 -5.77 11.98
C ASN A 442 30.48 -4.40 12.40
N ASP A 443 30.80 -3.90 13.60
CA ASP A 443 30.18 -2.69 14.18
C ASP A 443 30.40 -1.45 13.31
N ASP A 444 31.62 -1.26 12.82
CA ASP A 444 31.94 -0.13 11.95
C ASP A 444 31.15 -0.15 10.62
N GLN A 445 31.06 -1.32 9.96
CA GLN A 445 30.26 -1.47 8.74
C GLN A 445 28.77 -1.26 9.00
N TRP A 446 28.28 -1.68 10.17
CA TRP A 446 26.88 -1.54 10.51
C TRP A 446 26.48 -0.08 10.72
N ASP A 447 27.31 0.69 11.42
CA ASP A 447 27.10 2.12 11.65
C ASP A 447 27.14 2.91 10.33
N ASP A 448 28.01 2.53 9.39
CA ASP A 448 28.10 3.14 8.05
C ASP A 448 26.87 2.83 7.17
N LEU A 449 26.15 1.75 7.46
CA LEU A 449 24.91 1.38 6.76
C LEU A 449 23.70 2.17 7.26
N GLU A 450 23.80 2.92 8.36
CA GLU A 450 22.69 3.68 8.93
C GLU A 450 22.30 4.90 8.06
N GLY A 451 21.48 4.63 7.05
CA GLY A 451 21.00 5.61 6.05
C GLY A 451 21.75 5.58 4.72
N SER A 452 22.51 4.52 4.46
CA SER A 452 23.05 4.17 3.15
C SER A 452 22.21 3.04 2.53
N ASP A 453 22.17 2.93 1.20
CA ASP A 453 21.48 1.81 0.55
C ASP A 453 22.24 0.51 0.80
N TRP A 454 21.52 -0.57 1.12
CA TRP A 454 22.10 -1.90 1.30
C TRP A 454 21.43 -2.94 0.41
N TYR A 455 22.27 -3.73 -0.26
CA TYR A 455 21.83 -4.79 -1.16
C TYR A 455 22.31 -6.15 -0.63
N CYS A 456 21.40 -7.12 -0.56
CA CYS A 456 21.77 -8.45 -0.11
C CYS A 456 22.65 -9.17 -1.14
N PRO A 457 23.41 -10.21 -0.73
CA PRO A 457 24.27 -10.97 -1.63
C PRO A 457 23.56 -11.54 -2.86
N ASP A 458 22.26 -11.86 -2.76
CA ASP A 458 21.49 -12.35 -3.90
C ASP A 458 21.03 -11.26 -4.86
N CYS A 459 21.01 -10.01 -4.41
CA CYS A 459 20.68 -8.83 -5.21
C CYS A 459 21.93 -8.16 -5.81
N LEU A 460 23.12 -8.44 -5.28
CA LEU A 460 24.41 -7.98 -5.80
C LEU A 460 25.02 -8.92 -6.86
N LYS A 461 24.48 -10.13 -7.00
CA LYS A 461 24.92 -11.11 -8.01
C LYS A 461 24.42 -10.81 -9.41
#